data_AF-A0A944GJT7-F1
#
_entry.id   AF-A0A944GJT7-F1
#
_cell.length_a   1.000
_cell.length_b   1.000
_cell.length_c   1.000
_cell.angle_alpha   90.00
_cell.angle_beta   90.00
_cell.angle_gamma   90.00
#
_symmetry.space_group_name_H-M   'P 1'
#
loop_
_entity.id
_entity.type
_entity.pdbx_description
1 polymer ?
#
loop_
_entity_poly.entity_id
_entity_poly.type
_entity_poly.pdbx_seq_one_letter_code
_entity_poly.pdbx_strand_id
1 'polypeptide(L)'
;YKVLDNINDGKPLKRLASRLVYPYIKIKFNKAVKKYPKYNDIIKVSTDEQARIENEKTDSIDIAAHPTAVSLQKILSDGIKDETQKRIVERIGYCLGRWVYLMDAFDDLQNDIKTGAYNPFSLKYKLDKSFLTGDYKAIEDDIIKSIRLTANETGLALELLDKNCYKPLIENIIFDGMEAELMKIIKKKRGDLIE
;
A
#
# COMPACT_ATOMS: atom_id res chain seq x y z
N TYR A 1 4.80 -13.13 5.56
CA TYR A 1 4.90 -11.98 6.48
C TYR A 1 3.58 -11.70 7.18
N LYS A 2 2.49 -11.27 6.52
CA LYS A 2 1.16 -10.99 7.15
C LYS A 2 0.57 -12.09 8.07
N VAL A 3 0.80 -13.38 7.77
CA VAL A 3 0.34 -14.48 8.63
C VAL A 3 1.15 -14.57 9.93
N LEU A 4 2.46 -14.32 9.86
CA LEU A 4 3.33 -14.27 11.04
C LEU A 4 2.96 -13.06 11.91
N ASP A 5 2.75 -11.91 11.27
CA ASP A 5 2.27 -10.69 11.89
C ASP A 5 0.92 -10.91 12.63
N ASN A 6 -0.07 -11.48 11.96
CA ASN A 6 -1.35 -11.84 12.57
C ASN A 6 -1.23 -12.85 13.74
N ILE A 7 -0.20 -13.71 13.76
CA ILE A 7 0.05 -14.63 14.88
C ILE A 7 0.64 -13.87 16.08
N ASN A 8 1.48 -12.87 15.82
CA ASN A 8 2.16 -12.08 16.84
C ASN A 8 1.23 -11.01 17.43
N ASP A 9 0.49 -10.29 16.59
CA ASP A 9 -0.20 -9.05 16.96
C ASP A 9 -1.72 -9.06 16.68
N GLY A 10 -2.24 -10.12 16.05
CA GLY A 10 -3.65 -10.23 15.70
C GLY A 10 -4.60 -10.41 16.92
N LYS A 11 -5.90 -10.15 16.71
CA LYS A 11 -6.95 -10.49 17.68
C LYS A 11 -7.02 -12.03 17.90
N PRO A 12 -7.50 -12.52 19.06
CA PRO A 12 -7.44 -13.95 19.41
C PRO A 12 -7.97 -14.92 18.33
N LEU A 13 -9.09 -14.58 17.69
CA LEU A 13 -9.67 -15.36 16.59
C LEU A 13 -8.80 -15.36 15.33
N LYS A 14 -8.23 -14.20 14.95
CA LYS A 14 -7.31 -14.07 13.81
C LYS A 14 -6.00 -14.81 14.06
N ARG A 15 -5.49 -14.81 15.31
CA ARG A 15 -4.31 -15.58 15.72
C ARG A 15 -4.54 -17.08 15.55
N LEU A 16 -5.68 -17.57 16.04
CA LEU A 16 -6.03 -18.99 15.96
C LEU A 16 -6.16 -19.46 14.50
N ALA A 17 -6.93 -18.73 13.68
CA ALA A 17 -7.07 -19.02 12.25
C ALA A 17 -5.70 -18.99 11.53
N SER A 18 -4.86 -18.00 11.83
CA SER A 18 -3.52 -17.86 11.23
C SER A 18 -2.58 -19.01 11.65
N ARG A 19 -2.66 -19.50 12.89
CA ARG A 19 -1.91 -20.67 13.36
C ARG A 19 -2.31 -21.95 12.64
N LEU A 20 -3.60 -22.14 12.34
CA LEU A 20 -4.09 -23.33 11.64
C LEU A 20 -3.57 -23.41 10.20
N VAL A 21 -3.53 -22.27 9.48
CA VAL A 21 -3.04 -22.24 8.09
C VAL A 21 -1.51 -22.14 8.00
N TYR A 22 -0.84 -21.79 9.10
CA TYR A 22 0.60 -21.52 9.13
C TYR A 22 1.47 -22.66 8.58
N PRO A 23 1.28 -23.95 8.92
CA PRO A 23 2.13 -25.03 8.41
C PRO A 23 2.10 -25.12 6.88
N TYR A 24 0.91 -25.01 6.28
CA TYR A 24 0.74 -25.04 4.82
C TYR A 24 1.40 -23.83 4.16
N ILE A 25 1.18 -22.64 4.70
CA ILE A 25 1.77 -21.40 4.18
C ILE A 25 3.29 -21.41 4.33
N LYS A 26 3.83 -21.94 5.44
CA LYS A 26 5.27 -22.08 5.67
C LYS A 26 5.93 -22.97 4.62
N ILE A 27 5.29 -24.08 4.23
CA ILE A 27 5.81 -24.95 3.16
C ILE A 27 5.88 -24.20 1.83
N LYS A 28 4.81 -23.50 1.44
CA LYS A 28 4.75 -22.72 0.19
C LYS A 28 5.73 -21.55 0.21
N PHE A 29 5.83 -20.87 1.35
CA PHE A 29 6.77 -19.78 1.57
C PHE A 29 8.22 -20.26 1.41
N ASN A 30 8.61 -21.36 2.06
CA ASN A 30 9.97 -21.91 1.94
C ASN A 30 10.30 -22.30 0.49
N LYS A 31 9.33 -22.86 -0.26
CA LYS A 31 9.50 -23.14 -1.69
C LYS A 31 9.70 -21.86 -2.51
N ALA A 32 8.94 -20.80 -2.22
CA ALA A 32 9.06 -19.51 -2.90
C ALA A 32 10.40 -18.83 -2.58
N VAL A 33 10.81 -18.79 -1.31
CA VAL A 33 12.11 -18.22 -0.87
C VAL A 33 13.27 -18.94 -1.55
N LYS A 34 13.23 -20.28 -1.63
CA LYS A 34 14.27 -21.05 -2.30
C LYS A 34 14.35 -20.74 -3.80
N LYS A 35 13.22 -20.48 -4.46
CA LYS A 35 13.16 -20.17 -5.90
C LYS A 35 13.49 -18.70 -6.20
N TYR A 36 13.14 -17.79 -5.29
CA TYR A 36 13.21 -16.35 -5.49
C TYR A 36 13.75 -15.62 -4.24
N PRO A 37 15.01 -15.89 -3.84
CA PRO A 37 15.58 -15.35 -2.61
C PRO A 37 15.65 -13.81 -2.63
N LYS A 38 15.98 -13.23 -3.79
CA LYS A 38 16.04 -11.77 -3.98
C LYS A 38 14.75 -11.05 -3.60
N TYR A 39 13.59 -11.53 -4.06
CA TYR A 39 12.30 -10.90 -3.74
C TYR A 39 11.94 -11.08 -2.27
N ASN A 40 12.29 -12.21 -1.67
CA ASN A 40 12.12 -12.40 -0.24
C ASN A 40 12.91 -11.36 0.56
N ASP A 41 14.16 -11.09 0.18
CA ASP A 41 15.00 -10.13 0.90
C ASP A 41 14.47 -8.70 0.77
N ILE A 42 14.01 -8.31 -0.43
CA ILE A 42 13.35 -7.02 -0.66
C ILE A 42 12.12 -6.86 0.24
N ILE A 43 11.23 -7.87 0.25
CA ILE A 43 10.00 -7.84 1.04
C ILE A 43 10.31 -7.85 2.54
N LYS A 44 11.30 -8.63 2.97
CA LYS A 44 11.71 -8.70 4.37
C LYS A 44 12.21 -7.35 4.86
N VAL A 45 13.16 -6.74 4.14
CA VAL A 45 13.69 -5.42 4.49
C VAL A 45 12.58 -4.37 4.54
N SER A 46 11.67 -4.39 3.57
CA SER A 46 10.51 -3.49 3.54
C SER A 46 9.58 -3.69 4.75
N THR A 47 9.31 -4.94 5.13
CA THR A 47 8.47 -5.28 6.29
C THR A 47 9.13 -4.86 7.60
N ASP A 48 10.42 -5.14 7.77
CA ASP A 48 11.17 -4.78 8.97
C ASP A 48 11.24 -3.25 9.15
N GLU A 49 11.44 -2.52 8.05
CA GLU A 49 11.47 -1.05 8.07
C GLU A 49 10.08 -0.45 8.33
N GLN A 50 9.02 -1.03 7.75
CA GLN A 50 7.65 -0.61 8.04
C GLN A 50 7.34 -0.76 9.54
N ALA A 51 7.67 -1.91 10.13
CA ALA A 51 7.49 -2.14 11.57
C ALA A 51 8.29 -1.13 12.42
N ARG A 52 9.51 -0.76 12.02
CA ARG A 52 10.30 0.27 12.69
C ARG A 52 9.58 1.63 12.66
N ILE A 53 9.11 2.04 11.50
CA ILE A 53 8.45 3.33 11.29
C ILE A 53 7.11 3.43 12.04
N GLU A 54 6.33 2.35 12.04
CA GLU A 54 5.07 2.27 12.80
C GLU A 54 5.31 2.40 14.31
N ASN A 55 6.39 1.78 14.82
CA ASN A 55 6.80 1.90 16.22
C ASN A 55 7.28 3.31 16.58
N GLU A 56 7.92 4.01 15.65
CA GLU A 56 8.32 5.42 15.80
C GLU A 56 7.13 6.39 15.77
N LYS A 57 5.96 5.93 15.33
CA LYS A 57 4.73 6.72 15.20
C LYS A 57 4.94 8.01 14.40
N THR A 58 5.60 7.90 13.25
CA THR A 58 5.79 9.05 12.37
C THR A 58 4.45 9.62 11.88
N ASP A 59 4.33 10.94 11.85
CA ASP A 59 3.21 11.68 11.24
C ASP A 59 3.47 12.01 9.76
N SER A 60 4.67 11.71 9.25
CA SER A 60 5.01 11.89 7.85
C SER A 60 4.48 10.75 7.00
N ILE A 61 3.48 11.07 6.18
CA ILE A 61 2.90 10.17 5.18
C ILE A 61 3.97 9.60 4.24
N ASP A 62 4.93 10.43 3.83
CA ASP A 62 5.96 10.02 2.88
C ASP A 62 6.94 9.03 3.49
N ILE A 63 7.34 9.23 4.76
CA ILE A 63 8.17 8.27 5.49
C ILE A 63 7.40 6.96 5.66
N ALA A 64 6.14 7.04 6.06
CA ALA A 64 5.30 5.87 6.29
C ALA A 64 5.09 5.02 5.01
N ALA A 65 4.92 5.65 3.85
CA ALA A 65 4.72 4.96 2.58
C ALA A 65 6.03 4.47 1.93
N HIS A 66 7.18 4.99 2.35
CA HIS A 66 8.47 4.74 1.72
C HIS A 66 8.85 3.25 1.63
N PRO A 67 8.68 2.40 2.66
CA PRO A 67 9.09 1.00 2.59
C PRO A 67 8.35 0.23 1.50
N THR A 68 7.05 0.46 1.35
CA THR A 68 6.21 -0.16 0.31
C THR A 68 6.59 0.35 -1.07
N ALA A 69 6.78 1.67 -1.21
CA ALA A 69 7.23 2.31 -2.44
C ALA A 69 8.56 1.75 -2.95
N VAL A 70 9.57 1.68 -2.08
CA VAL A 70 10.90 1.14 -2.44
C VAL A 70 10.85 -0.37 -2.75
N SER A 71 10.00 -1.12 -2.06
CA SER A 71 9.82 -2.55 -2.33
C SER A 71 9.29 -2.78 -3.75
N LEU A 72 8.20 -2.09 -4.13
CA LEU A 72 7.64 -2.20 -5.47
C LEU A 72 8.58 -1.63 -6.53
N GLN A 73 9.26 -0.52 -6.27
CA GLN A 73 10.31 0.02 -7.14
C GLN A 73 11.34 -1.06 -7.50
N LYS A 74 11.90 -1.74 -6.49
CA LYS A 74 12.95 -2.76 -6.69
C LYS A 74 12.45 -4.02 -7.37
N ILE A 75 11.20 -4.41 -7.10
CA ILE A 75 10.60 -5.61 -7.70
C ILE A 75 10.31 -5.36 -9.18
N LEU A 76 9.68 -4.23 -9.52
CA LEU A 76 9.25 -3.96 -10.89
C LEU A 76 10.42 -3.62 -11.82
N SER A 77 11.46 -2.96 -11.31
CA SER A 77 12.64 -2.63 -12.12
C SER A 77 13.61 -3.81 -12.32
N ASP A 78 13.33 -4.95 -11.70
CA ASP A 78 14.20 -6.12 -11.79
C ASP A 78 14.22 -6.70 -13.22
N GLY A 79 15.42 -7.04 -13.70
CA GLY A 79 15.62 -7.60 -15.03
C GLY A 79 15.59 -6.58 -16.18
N ILE A 80 15.31 -5.30 -15.91
CA ILE A 80 15.40 -4.24 -16.93
C ILE A 80 16.86 -3.86 -17.13
N LYS A 81 17.34 -4.02 -18.38
CA LYS A 81 18.74 -3.76 -18.75
C LYS A 81 18.99 -2.34 -19.23
N ASP A 82 18.01 -1.72 -19.88
CA ASP A 82 18.12 -0.34 -20.32
C ASP A 82 17.96 0.59 -19.11
N GLU A 83 18.97 1.40 -18.81
CA GLU A 83 18.98 2.25 -17.62
C GLU A 83 17.93 3.37 -17.67
N THR A 84 17.54 3.83 -18.86
CA THR A 84 16.47 4.84 -19.00
C THR A 84 15.11 4.23 -18.65
N GLN A 85 14.77 3.09 -19.28
CA GLN A 85 13.55 2.35 -19.00
C GLN A 85 13.52 1.88 -17.53
N LYS A 86 14.66 1.47 -16.98
CA LYS A 86 14.76 1.09 -15.57
C LYS A 86 14.40 2.24 -14.65
N ARG A 87 14.93 3.45 -14.87
CA ARG A 87 14.56 4.64 -14.07
C ARG A 87 13.08 4.98 -14.17
N ILE A 88 12.49 4.83 -15.35
CA ILE A 88 11.05 5.03 -15.57
C ILE A 88 10.25 4.02 -14.74
N VAL A 89 10.58 2.73 -14.83
CA VAL A 89 9.90 1.68 -14.07
C VAL A 89 10.15 1.80 -12.57
N GLU A 90 11.33 2.28 -12.16
CA GLU A 90 11.59 2.60 -10.77
C GLU A 90 10.65 3.69 -10.25
N ARG A 91 10.41 4.76 -11.04
CA ARG A 91 9.44 5.80 -10.67
C ARG A 91 8.02 5.27 -10.62
N ILE A 92 7.62 4.46 -11.62
CA ILE A 92 6.30 3.80 -11.64
C ILE A 92 6.13 2.94 -10.38
N GLY A 93 7.09 2.07 -10.06
CA GLY A 93 7.02 1.18 -8.91
C GLY A 93 7.02 1.93 -7.58
N TYR A 94 7.79 3.01 -7.47
CA TYR A 94 7.77 3.87 -6.29
C TYR A 94 6.38 4.50 -6.07
N CYS A 95 5.84 5.17 -7.10
CA CYS A 95 4.55 5.84 -6.98
C CYS A 95 3.41 4.83 -6.78
N LEU A 96 3.44 3.68 -7.46
CA LEU A 96 2.46 2.62 -7.26
C LEU A 96 2.50 2.07 -5.82
N GLY A 97 3.69 1.82 -5.28
CA GLY A 97 3.82 1.35 -3.90
C GLY A 97 3.39 2.40 -2.87
N ARG A 98 3.67 3.68 -3.12
CA ARG A 98 3.11 4.77 -2.31
C ARG A 98 1.58 4.76 -2.39
N TRP A 99 1.00 4.68 -3.58
CA TRP A 99 -0.44 4.67 -3.77
C TRP A 99 -1.12 3.52 -3.04
N VAL A 100 -0.58 2.28 -3.15
CA VAL A 100 -1.11 1.10 -2.45
C VAL A 100 -1.14 1.34 -0.93
N TYR A 101 -0.05 1.88 -0.38
CA TYR A 101 0.02 2.17 1.05
C TYR A 101 -0.99 3.24 1.47
N LEU A 102 -1.13 4.33 0.71
CA LEU A 102 -2.10 5.39 1.02
C LEU A 102 -3.54 4.90 0.93
N MET A 103 -3.84 4.03 -0.03
CA MET A 103 -5.16 3.42 -0.18
C MET A 103 -5.53 2.56 1.02
N ASP A 104 -4.60 1.71 1.49
CA ASP A 104 -4.78 0.85 2.67
C ASP A 104 -4.99 1.71 3.93
N ALA A 105 -4.08 2.68 4.17
CA ALA A 105 -4.20 3.61 5.29
C ALA A 105 -5.48 4.46 5.22
N PHE A 106 -5.96 4.80 4.02
CA PHE A 106 -7.22 5.51 3.87
C PHE A 106 -8.42 4.62 4.16
N ASP A 107 -8.49 3.39 3.63
CA ASP A 107 -9.59 2.46 3.91
C ASP A 107 -9.71 2.18 5.41
N ASP A 108 -8.57 1.91 6.07
CA ASP A 108 -8.52 1.53 7.48
C ASP A 108 -8.61 2.70 8.47
N LEU A 109 -8.46 3.96 8.03
CA LEU A 109 -8.43 5.17 8.87
C LEU A 109 -9.47 5.20 10.01
N GLN A 110 -10.74 4.94 9.69
CA GLN A 110 -11.80 4.94 10.71
C GLN A 110 -11.65 3.82 11.73
N ASN A 111 -11.24 2.63 11.28
CA ASN A 111 -11.03 1.48 12.17
C ASN A 111 -9.77 1.69 13.03
N ASP A 112 -8.72 2.29 12.48
CA ASP A 112 -7.49 2.58 13.21
C ASP A 112 -7.73 3.61 14.32
N ILE A 113 -8.47 4.69 14.03
CA ILE A 113 -8.91 5.65 15.05
C ILE A 113 -9.76 4.97 16.15
N LYS A 114 -10.68 4.06 15.78
CA LYS A 114 -11.52 3.33 16.75
C LYS A 114 -10.70 2.44 17.69
N THR A 115 -9.70 1.76 17.13
CA THR A 115 -8.89 0.74 17.83
C THR A 115 -7.61 1.30 18.44
N GLY A 116 -7.24 2.53 18.12
CA GLY A 116 -5.98 3.15 18.52
C GLY A 116 -4.76 2.59 17.78
N ALA A 117 -4.97 1.95 16.62
CA ALA A 117 -3.89 1.46 15.78
C ALA A 117 -3.16 2.63 15.10
N TYR A 118 -1.91 2.38 14.68
CA TYR A 118 -1.13 3.39 13.97
C TYR A 118 -1.75 3.68 12.60
N ASN A 119 -1.93 4.96 12.28
CA ASN A 119 -2.29 5.42 10.96
C ASN A 119 -1.62 6.78 10.68
N PRO A 120 -0.90 6.94 9.56
CA PRO A 120 -0.17 8.19 9.28
C PRO A 120 -1.11 9.38 9.07
N PHE A 121 -2.31 9.18 8.51
CA PHE A 121 -3.27 10.26 8.33
C PHE A 121 -3.85 10.71 9.67
N SER A 122 -4.15 9.78 10.58
CA SER A 122 -4.67 10.17 11.91
C SER A 122 -3.65 10.99 12.68
N LEU A 123 -2.36 10.66 12.60
CA LEU A 123 -1.32 11.43 13.27
C LEU A 123 -1.11 12.80 12.62
N LYS A 124 -0.95 12.85 11.29
CA LYS A 124 -0.74 14.10 10.54
C LYS A 124 -1.85 15.13 10.80
N TYR A 125 -3.10 14.68 10.74
CA TYR A 125 -4.26 15.54 10.91
C TYR A 125 -4.76 15.60 12.36
N LYS A 126 -4.05 14.98 13.31
CA LYS A 126 -4.40 14.92 14.74
C LYS A 126 -5.84 14.47 14.97
N LEU A 127 -6.25 13.42 14.27
CA LEU A 127 -7.59 12.86 14.33
C LEU A 127 -7.74 11.98 15.56
N ASP A 128 -8.84 12.17 16.29
CA ASP A 128 -9.24 11.33 17.40
C ASP A 128 -10.66 10.77 17.18
N LYS A 129 -11.27 10.18 18.21
CA LYS A 129 -12.61 9.58 18.09
C LYS A 129 -13.72 10.57 17.70
N SER A 130 -13.54 11.89 17.91
CA SER A 130 -14.47 12.91 17.41
C SER A 130 -14.55 12.91 15.89
N PHE A 131 -13.50 12.44 15.20
CA PHE A 131 -13.47 12.22 13.75
C PHE A 131 -14.64 11.37 13.25
N LEU A 132 -15.10 10.44 14.07
CA LEU A 132 -16.12 9.46 13.68
C LEU A 132 -17.55 10.05 13.62
N THR A 133 -17.76 11.24 14.20
CA THR A 133 -19.07 11.87 14.33
C THR A 133 -19.12 13.31 13.84
N GLY A 134 -17.99 13.91 13.48
CA GLY A 134 -17.92 15.29 12.98
C GLY A 134 -17.83 15.39 11.45
N ASP A 135 -17.91 16.61 10.94
CA ASP A 135 -17.69 16.92 9.51
C ASP A 135 -16.20 17.18 9.25
N TYR A 136 -15.55 16.23 8.58
CA TYR A 136 -14.13 16.31 8.23
C TYR A 136 -13.91 16.18 6.73
N LYS A 137 -14.91 16.59 5.93
CA LYS A 137 -14.85 16.49 4.47
C LYS A 137 -13.61 17.16 3.87
N ALA A 138 -13.19 18.29 4.41
CA ALA A 138 -11.96 18.98 3.97
C ALA A 138 -10.69 18.12 4.14
N ILE A 139 -10.60 17.37 5.25
CA ILE A 139 -9.46 16.47 5.52
C ILE A 139 -9.53 15.25 4.60
N GLU A 140 -10.71 14.66 4.44
CA GLU A 140 -10.94 13.56 3.49
C GLU A 140 -10.55 13.97 2.07
N ASP A 141 -10.99 15.15 1.62
CA ASP A 141 -10.66 15.69 0.30
C ASP A 141 -9.15 15.90 0.13
N ASP A 142 -8.43 16.35 1.17
CA ASP A 142 -6.97 16.49 1.12
C ASP A 142 -6.24 15.15 1.05
N ILE A 143 -6.73 14.13 1.75
CA ILE A 143 -6.20 12.75 1.66
C ILE A 143 -6.42 12.22 0.23
N ILE A 144 -7.64 12.35 -0.29
CA ILE A 144 -8.02 11.93 -1.65
C ILE A 144 -7.15 12.63 -2.70
N LYS A 145 -6.92 13.95 -2.54
CA LYS A 145 -5.99 14.69 -3.42
C LYS A 145 -4.59 14.08 -3.38
N SER A 146 -4.05 13.74 -2.21
CA SER A 146 -2.71 13.13 -2.11
C SER A 146 -2.64 11.76 -2.81
N ILE A 147 -3.69 10.94 -2.67
CA ILE A 147 -3.79 9.65 -3.36
C ILE A 147 -3.82 9.86 -4.88
N ARG A 148 -4.69 10.74 -5.39
CA ARG A 148 -4.79 11.05 -6.82
C ARG A 148 -3.52 11.65 -7.40
N LEU A 149 -2.83 12.54 -6.67
CA LEU A 149 -1.54 13.06 -7.10
C LEU A 149 -0.52 11.94 -7.33
N THR A 150 -0.52 10.92 -6.46
CA THR A 150 0.34 9.75 -6.61
C THR A 150 -0.03 8.92 -7.84
N ALA A 151 -1.33 8.69 -8.05
CA ALA A 151 -1.83 7.95 -9.21
C ALA A 151 -1.45 8.67 -10.52
N ASN A 152 -1.70 9.99 -10.58
CA ASN A 152 -1.35 10.83 -11.72
C ASN A 152 0.15 10.79 -12.01
N GLU A 153 1.00 10.87 -11.00
CA GLU A 153 2.44 10.78 -11.21
C GLU A 153 2.89 9.40 -11.69
N THR A 154 2.19 8.34 -11.28
CA THR A 154 2.40 7.00 -11.82
C THR A 154 2.05 6.95 -13.32
N GLY A 155 0.92 7.56 -13.70
CA GLY A 155 0.50 7.69 -15.11
C GLY A 155 1.47 8.51 -15.95
N LEU A 156 1.95 9.66 -15.44
CA LEU A 156 2.95 10.48 -16.13
C LEU A 156 4.26 9.72 -16.37
N ALA A 157 4.71 8.92 -15.40
CA ALA A 157 5.88 8.07 -15.60
C ALA A 157 5.61 6.95 -16.62
N LEU A 158 4.41 6.37 -16.64
CA LEU A 158 4.02 5.35 -17.62
C LEU A 158 4.05 5.87 -19.06
N GLU A 159 3.71 7.13 -19.29
CA GLU A 159 3.76 7.74 -20.63
C GLU A 159 5.17 7.68 -21.24
N LEU A 160 6.21 7.81 -20.40
CA LEU A 160 7.61 7.73 -20.80
C LEU A 160 8.08 6.31 -21.11
N LEU A 161 7.33 5.29 -20.68
CA LEU A 161 7.68 3.90 -20.93
C LEU A 161 7.55 3.57 -22.43
N ASP A 162 8.56 2.90 -22.97
CA ASP A 162 8.54 2.47 -24.36
C ASP A 162 7.33 1.59 -24.65
N LYS A 163 6.83 1.70 -25.89
CA LYS A 163 5.70 0.89 -26.34
C LYS A 163 6.05 -0.60 -26.23
N ASN A 164 5.23 -1.31 -25.49
CA ASN A 164 5.25 -2.77 -25.43
C ASN A 164 3.81 -3.29 -25.52
N CYS A 165 3.65 -4.58 -25.82
CA CYS A 165 2.33 -5.19 -26.01
C CYS A 165 1.42 -5.18 -24.76
N TYR A 166 1.99 -4.92 -23.57
CA TYR A 166 1.25 -4.84 -22.31
C TYR A 166 0.96 -3.40 -21.88
N LYS A 167 1.50 -2.38 -22.56
CA LYS A 167 1.29 -0.97 -22.18
C LYS A 167 -0.20 -0.62 -22.06
N PRO A 168 -1.10 -0.99 -23.00
CA PRO A 168 -2.53 -0.72 -22.86
C PRO A 168 -3.18 -1.36 -21.62
N LEU A 169 -2.73 -2.55 -21.24
CA LEU A 169 -3.21 -3.20 -20.02
C LEU A 169 -2.78 -2.44 -18.77
N ILE A 170 -1.52 -1.98 -18.74
CA ILE A 170 -0.97 -1.20 -17.63
C ILE A 170 -1.66 0.17 -17.55
N GLU A 171 -1.91 0.82 -18.69
CA GLU A 171 -2.67 2.07 -18.79
C GLU A 171 -4.08 1.91 -18.20
N ASN A 172 -4.82 0.86 -18.57
CA ASN A 172 -6.14 0.58 -17.98
C ASN A 172 -6.06 0.36 -16.46
N ILE A 173 -5.03 -0.32 -15.96
CA ILE A 173 -4.86 -0.51 -14.52
C ILE A 173 -4.61 0.83 -13.82
N ILE A 174 -3.75 1.68 -14.38
CA ILE A 174 -3.33 2.92 -13.74
C ILE A 174 -4.39 4.02 -13.85
N PHE A 175 -4.96 4.24 -15.03
CA PHE A 175 -5.90 5.33 -15.26
C PHE A 175 -7.32 4.98 -14.78
N ASP A 176 -7.83 3.80 -15.13
CA ASP A 176 -9.19 3.41 -14.77
C ASP A 176 -9.22 2.62 -13.46
N GLY A 177 -8.33 1.63 -13.32
CA GLY A 177 -8.32 0.72 -12.18
C GLY A 177 -8.07 1.40 -10.84
N MET A 178 -7.08 2.31 -10.77
CA MET A 178 -6.75 3.02 -9.54
C MET A 178 -7.87 3.97 -9.11
N GLU A 179 -8.42 4.76 -10.04
CA GLU A 179 -9.53 5.66 -9.72
C GLU A 179 -10.80 4.88 -9.35
N ALA A 180 -11.10 3.79 -10.05
CA ALA A 180 -12.23 2.92 -9.71
C ALA A 180 -12.11 2.35 -8.30
N GLU A 181 -10.93 1.91 -7.88
CA GLU A 181 -10.72 1.38 -6.54
C GLU A 181 -10.83 2.47 -5.45
N LEU A 182 -10.28 3.66 -5.71
CA LEU A 182 -10.47 4.82 -4.83
C LEU A 182 -11.95 5.17 -4.67
N MET A 183 -12.70 5.20 -5.77
CA MET A 183 -14.12 5.49 -5.76
C MET A 183 -14.93 4.44 -4.98
N LYS A 184 -14.56 3.15 -5.02
CA LYS A 184 -15.20 2.12 -4.18
C LYS A 184 -15.00 2.41 -2.69
N ILE A 185 -13.78 2.77 -2.27
CA ILE A 185 -13.49 3.10 -0.87
C ILE A 185 -14.28 4.35 -0.44
N ILE A 186 -14.32 5.39 -1.28
CA ILE A 186 -15.08 6.62 -1.01
C ILE A 186 -16.57 6.31 -0.83
N LYS A 187 -17.19 5.57 -1.76
CA LYS A 187 -18.61 5.17 -1.67
C LYS A 187 -18.89 4.38 -0.39
N LYS A 188 -18.06 3.38 -0.10
CA LYS A 188 -18.12 2.57 1.13
C LYS A 188 -18.08 3.44 2.39
N LYS A 189 -17.23 4.47 2.42
CA LYS A 189 -17.11 5.39 3.57
C LYS A 189 -18.29 6.35 3.71
N ARG A 190 -18.87 6.79 2.59
CA ARG A 190 -20.03 7.71 2.57
C ARG A 190 -21.37 7.01 2.80
N GLY A 191 -21.39 5.68 2.78
CA GLY A 191 -22.62 4.90 2.90
C GLY A 191 -23.43 4.85 1.61
N ASP A 192 -22.82 5.23 0.48
CA ASP A 192 -23.43 5.13 -0.84
C ASP A 192 -23.42 3.64 -1.24
N LEU A 193 -24.57 3.11 -1.65
CA LEU A 193 -24.67 1.72 -2.12
C LEU A 193 -23.72 1.51 -3.30
N ILE A 194 -22.94 0.42 -3.23
CA ILE A 194 -22.15 -0.06 -4.37
C ILE A 194 -23.16 -0.74 -5.30
N GLU A 195 -23.67 -0.01 -6.28
CA GLU A 195 -24.39 -0.57 -7.44
C GLU A 195 -23.48 -1.45 -8.29
#